data_AF-A0A504YW48-F1
#
_entry.id   AF-A0A504YW48-F1
#
_cell.length_a   1.000
_cell.length_b   1.000
_cell.length_c   1.000
_cell.angle_alpha   90.00
_cell.angle_beta   90.00
_cell.angle_gamma   90.00
#
_symmetry.space_group_name_H-M   'P 1'
#
loop_
_entity.id
_entity.type
_entity.pdbx_description
1 polymer ?
#
loop_
_entity_poly.entity_id
_entity_poly.type
_entity_poly.pdbx_seq_one_letter_code
_entity_poly.pdbx_strand_id
1 'polypeptide(L)'
;MLVNLMEEEELSKQAVRKSEAEVRSILLERTSEDLKVNLEVDLFDTLRNQRAHDLRLELEKAAEEERSRCKEVDLDYLAPFLAQVDIIDGHLSREQVFALREECLQDFKQRLINKANIIQARFERETEKLQKKQQWYQLNQISMSKEDEQEYLQYCNDAAFRITTLEAMLSKHKQTAPQKYMALEKRLRSDPRLNEFLHTG
;
A
#
# COMPACT_ATOMS: atom_id res chain seq x y z
N MET A 1 -54.34 62.05 -28.66
CA MET A 1 -54.30 60.58 -28.80
C MET A 1 -53.19 60.14 -29.75
N LEU A 2 -53.15 60.64 -31.00
CA LEU A 2 -52.10 60.27 -31.97
C LEU A 2 -50.68 60.74 -31.57
N VAL A 3 -50.55 61.95 -31.04
CA VAL A 3 -49.24 62.54 -30.63
C VAL A 3 -48.60 61.73 -29.49
N ASN A 4 -49.36 61.34 -28.48
CA ASN A 4 -48.86 60.51 -27.37
C ASN A 4 -48.39 59.13 -27.85
N LEU A 5 -49.09 58.52 -28.83
CA LEU A 5 -48.68 57.24 -29.41
C LEU A 5 -47.35 57.37 -30.19
N MET A 6 -47.11 58.50 -30.84
CA MET A 6 -45.82 58.77 -31.52
C MET A 6 -44.67 58.99 -30.51
N GLU A 7 -44.95 59.64 -29.37
CA GLU A 7 -43.95 59.80 -28.30
C GLU A 7 -43.61 58.46 -27.63
N GLU A 8 -44.61 57.62 -27.36
CA GLU A 8 -44.39 56.26 -26.82
C GLU A 8 -43.64 55.36 -27.81
N GLU A 9 -43.93 55.47 -29.11
CA GLU A 9 -43.19 54.76 -30.16
C GLU A 9 -41.70 55.16 -30.17
N GLU A 10 -41.41 56.46 -30.06
CA GLU A 10 -40.03 56.97 -30.05
C GLU A 10 -39.28 56.55 -28.78
N LEU A 11 -39.95 56.55 -27.61
CA LEU A 11 -39.39 56.04 -26.36
C LEU A 11 -39.08 54.54 -26.44
N SER A 12 -39.99 53.75 -27.03
CA SER A 12 -39.79 52.32 -27.25
C SER A 12 -38.59 52.06 -28.17
N LYS A 13 -38.48 52.77 -29.30
CA LYS A 13 -37.33 52.68 -30.21
C LYS A 13 -36.02 53.03 -29.51
N GLN A 14 -36.00 54.06 -28.68
CA GLN A 14 -34.82 54.44 -27.92
C GLN A 14 -34.44 53.39 -26.88
N ALA A 15 -35.43 52.79 -26.20
CA ALA A 15 -35.20 51.70 -25.24
C ALA A 15 -34.60 50.47 -25.93
N VAL A 16 -35.14 50.07 -27.09
CA VAL A 16 -34.60 48.95 -27.88
C VAL A 16 -33.16 49.24 -28.31
N ARG A 17 -32.86 50.44 -28.81
CA ARG A 17 -31.49 50.81 -29.20
C ARG A 17 -30.51 50.80 -28.02
N LYS A 18 -30.94 51.22 -26.83
CA LYS A 18 -30.11 51.14 -25.62
C LYS A 18 -29.83 49.68 -25.24
N SER A 19 -30.86 48.83 -25.28
CA SER A 19 -30.71 47.39 -25.02
C SER A 19 -29.79 46.72 -26.05
N GLU A 20 -29.91 47.05 -27.33
CA GLU A 20 -29.00 46.54 -28.37
C GLU A 20 -27.54 46.95 -28.12
N ALA A 21 -27.31 48.19 -27.67
CA ALA A 21 -25.97 48.67 -27.37
C ALA A 21 -25.36 47.94 -26.16
N GLU A 22 -26.14 47.69 -25.11
CA GLU A 22 -25.74 46.93 -23.93
C GLU A 22 -25.43 45.46 -24.27
N VAL A 23 -26.28 44.82 -25.08
CA VAL A 23 -26.02 43.44 -25.52
C VAL A 23 -24.73 43.38 -26.35
N ARG A 24 -24.48 44.36 -27.22
CA ARG A 24 -23.23 44.42 -27.98
C ARG A 24 -22.01 44.60 -27.08
N SER A 25 -22.07 45.42 -26.03
CA SER A 25 -20.93 45.57 -25.11
C SER A 25 -20.64 44.28 -24.34
N ILE A 26 -21.68 43.59 -23.86
CA ILE A 26 -21.53 42.31 -23.16
C ILE A 26 -20.90 41.25 -24.08
N LEU A 27 -21.35 41.18 -25.34
CA LEU A 27 -20.79 40.24 -26.31
C LEU A 27 -19.32 40.56 -26.61
N LEU A 28 -18.95 41.83 -26.71
CA LEU A 28 -17.56 42.24 -26.91
C LEU A 28 -16.68 41.84 -25.72
N GLU A 29 -17.12 42.10 -24.48
CA GLU A 29 -16.39 41.67 -23.28
C GLU A 29 -16.21 40.16 -23.25
N ARG A 30 -17.28 39.38 -23.49
CA ARG A 30 -17.19 37.91 -23.56
C ARG A 30 -16.21 37.42 -24.62
N THR A 31 -16.24 38.01 -25.82
CA THR A 31 -15.26 37.63 -26.85
C THR A 31 -13.83 37.95 -26.43
N SER A 32 -13.61 39.00 -25.62
CA SER A 32 -12.29 39.33 -25.10
C SER A 32 -11.82 38.38 -23.99
N GLU A 33 -12.75 37.93 -23.13
CA GLU A 33 -12.51 36.92 -22.09
C GLU A 33 -12.21 35.55 -22.71
N ASP A 34 -12.97 35.13 -23.73
CA ASP A 34 -12.77 33.87 -24.44
C ASP A 34 -11.41 33.80 -25.17
N LEU A 35 -10.93 34.94 -25.70
CA LEU A 35 -9.61 35.03 -26.35
C LEU A 35 -8.46 34.99 -25.33
N LYS A 36 -8.70 35.34 -24.07
CA LYS A 36 -7.69 35.39 -23.00
C LYS A 36 -8.26 34.85 -21.69
N VAL A 37 -8.46 33.54 -21.66
CA VAL A 37 -8.85 32.83 -20.45
C VAL A 37 -7.69 32.86 -19.45
N ASN A 38 -7.75 33.78 -18.49
CA ASN A 38 -6.84 33.83 -17.35
C ASN A 38 -7.49 33.09 -16.18
N LEU A 39 -6.98 31.91 -15.85
CA LEU A 39 -7.36 31.20 -14.64
C LEU A 39 -6.62 31.81 -13.45
N GLU A 40 -7.33 32.25 -12.40
CA GLU A 40 -6.71 32.66 -11.13
C GLU A 40 -5.99 31.50 -10.42
N VAL A 41 -6.38 30.27 -10.76
CA VAL A 41 -5.83 29.02 -10.23
C VAL A 41 -5.62 28.06 -11.39
N ASP A 42 -4.36 27.75 -11.67
CA ASP A 42 -4.02 26.71 -12.64
C ASP A 42 -4.48 25.34 -12.11
N LEU A 43 -5.05 24.50 -12.98
CA LEU A 43 -5.52 23.16 -12.64
C LEU A 43 -4.39 22.25 -12.12
N PHE A 44 -3.15 22.60 -12.42
CA PHE A 44 -1.95 21.82 -12.08
C PHE A 44 -1.10 22.43 -10.96
N ASP A 45 -1.61 23.46 -10.26
CA ASP A 45 -0.89 24.08 -9.14
C ASP A 45 -0.90 23.19 -7.89
N THR A 46 0.00 22.20 -7.89
CA THR A 46 0.21 21.25 -6.79
C THR A 46 0.89 21.87 -5.56
N LEU A 47 1.36 23.13 -5.65
CA LEU A 47 2.09 23.81 -4.58
C LEU A 47 1.17 24.51 -3.58
N ARG A 48 -0.08 24.80 -3.96
CA ARG A 48 -1.03 25.52 -3.09
C ARG A 48 -1.63 24.65 -1.99
N ASN A 49 -1.66 23.32 -2.17
CA ASN A 49 -2.02 22.40 -1.11
C ASN A 49 -0.76 21.98 -0.31
N GLN A 50 -0.14 22.96 0.36
CA GLN A 50 1.04 22.78 1.20
C GLN A 50 0.88 21.59 2.16
N ARG A 51 -0.32 21.44 2.75
CA ARG A 51 -0.65 20.30 3.63
C ARG A 51 -0.51 18.94 2.94
N ALA A 52 -0.91 18.81 1.69
CA ALA A 52 -0.77 17.55 0.93
C ALA A 52 0.68 17.30 0.51
N HIS A 53 1.43 18.36 0.21
CA HIS A 53 2.85 18.28 -0.08
C HIS A 53 3.66 17.86 1.14
N ASP A 54 3.41 18.49 2.29
CA ASP A 54 4.10 18.21 3.56
C ASP A 54 3.78 16.80 4.04
N LEU A 55 2.52 16.37 3.96
CA LEU A 55 2.12 14.99 4.26
C LEU A 55 2.87 13.96 3.40
N ARG A 56 3.05 14.24 2.09
CA ARG A 56 3.79 13.35 1.19
C ARG A 56 5.26 13.25 1.61
N LEU A 57 5.88 14.39 1.95
CA LEU A 57 7.28 14.44 2.37
C LEU A 57 7.50 13.73 3.72
N GLU A 58 6.56 13.89 4.66
CA GLU A 58 6.59 13.18 5.96
C GLU A 58 6.47 11.67 5.79
N LEU A 59 5.55 11.22 4.93
CA LEU A 59 5.38 9.79 4.62
C LEU A 59 6.62 9.20 3.95
N GLU A 60 7.26 9.95 3.05
CA GLU A 60 8.49 9.51 2.39
C GLU A 60 9.66 9.42 3.36
N LYS A 61 9.84 10.44 4.23
CA LYS A 61 10.87 10.43 5.29
C LYS A 61 10.65 9.29 6.27
N ALA A 62 9.42 9.07 6.75
CA ALA A 62 9.11 7.97 7.65
C ALA A 62 9.39 6.61 7.00
N ALA A 63 9.10 6.45 5.70
CA ALA A 63 9.41 5.24 4.96
C ALA A 63 10.93 5.03 4.78
N GLU A 64 11.69 6.09 4.56
CA GLU A 64 13.15 6.07 4.48
C GLU A 64 13.76 5.71 5.83
N GLU A 65 13.31 6.36 6.90
CA GLU A 65 13.73 6.11 8.28
C GLU A 65 13.50 4.66 8.68
N GLU A 66 12.31 4.11 8.38
CA GLU A 66 11.99 2.72 8.67
C GLU A 66 12.82 1.74 7.81
N ARG A 67 13.17 2.11 6.58
CA ARG A 67 14.11 1.34 5.75
C ARG A 67 15.53 1.37 6.32
N SER A 68 16.00 2.51 6.83
CA SER A 68 17.31 2.61 7.49
C SER A 68 17.34 1.88 8.82
N ARG A 69 16.30 1.99 9.66
CA ARG A 69 16.18 1.22 10.91
C ARG A 69 16.17 -0.28 10.64
N CYS A 70 15.47 -0.73 9.59
CA CYS A 70 15.54 -2.12 9.14
C CYS A 70 16.95 -2.57 8.71
N LYS A 71 17.79 -1.67 8.20
CA LYS A 71 19.19 -1.96 7.80
C LYS A 71 20.14 -1.96 9.00
N GLU A 72 19.94 -1.07 9.97
CA GLU A 72 20.74 -1.00 11.20
C GLU A 72 20.52 -2.20 12.12
N VAL A 73 19.36 -2.87 12.00
CA VAL A 73 19.05 -4.12 12.69
C VAL A 73 19.43 -5.35 11.84
N ASP A 74 20.50 -5.27 11.04
CA ASP A 74 21.23 -6.47 10.58
C ASP A 74 21.88 -7.13 11.81
N LEU A 75 21.03 -7.71 12.67
CA LEU A 75 21.42 -8.54 13.81
C LEU A 75 22.40 -9.57 13.29
N ASP A 76 23.56 -9.65 13.93
CA ASP A 76 24.60 -10.62 13.59
C ASP A 76 23.97 -12.03 13.55
N TYR A 77 23.83 -12.56 12.34
CA TYR A 77 23.12 -13.80 12.08
C TYR A 77 23.88 -15.02 12.62
N LEU A 78 25.18 -14.86 12.91
CA LEU A 78 26.05 -15.90 13.47
C LEU A 78 26.22 -15.80 14.98
N ALA A 79 26.02 -14.62 15.59
CA ALA A 79 26.17 -14.40 17.03
C ALA A 79 25.48 -15.44 17.93
N PRO A 80 24.20 -15.84 17.71
CA PRO A 80 23.56 -16.83 18.57
C PRO A 80 24.16 -18.23 18.44
N PHE A 81 24.69 -18.58 17.27
CA PHE A 81 25.31 -19.88 17.04
C PHE A 81 26.75 -19.91 17.55
N LEU A 82 27.49 -18.81 17.39
CA LEU A 82 28.84 -18.65 17.95
C LEU A 82 28.86 -18.66 19.48
N ALA A 83 27.78 -18.18 20.13
CA ALA A 83 27.64 -18.25 21.58
C ALA A 83 27.42 -19.68 22.12
N GLN A 84 27.00 -20.62 21.28
CA GLN A 84 26.76 -22.02 21.65
C GLN A 84 27.98 -22.92 21.42
N VAL A 85 28.96 -22.47 20.63
CA VAL A 85 30.19 -23.22 20.38
C VAL A 85 31.25 -22.78 21.39
N ASP A 86 31.76 -23.74 22.17
CA ASP A 86 32.93 -23.51 23.02
C ASP A 86 34.16 -23.28 22.13
N ILE A 87 34.58 -22.02 22.02
CA ILE A 87 35.78 -21.64 21.29
C ILE A 87 36.99 -22.05 22.13
N ILE A 88 37.61 -23.18 21.78
CA ILE A 88 38.89 -23.60 22.34
C ILE A 88 39.98 -22.85 21.57
N ASP A 89 40.82 -22.07 22.27
CA ASP A 89 41.98 -21.33 21.74
C ASP A 89 41.73 -20.28 20.63
N GLY A 90 40.51 -19.73 20.54
CA GLY A 90 40.19 -18.63 19.62
C GLY A 90 40.00 -19.04 18.16
N HIS A 91 40.06 -20.35 17.85
CA HIS A 91 39.93 -20.86 16.48
C HIS A 91 38.85 -21.95 16.40
N LEU A 92 37.89 -21.75 15.49
CA LEU A 92 36.91 -22.78 15.14
C LEU A 92 37.58 -23.88 14.32
N SER A 93 37.36 -25.14 14.67
CA SER A 93 37.78 -26.27 13.82
C SER A 93 36.99 -26.26 12.51
N ARG A 94 37.60 -26.73 11.41
CA ARG A 94 36.95 -26.83 10.09
C ARG A 94 35.60 -27.56 10.19
N GLU A 95 35.54 -28.65 10.96
CA GLU A 95 34.32 -29.42 11.16
C GLU A 95 33.23 -28.62 11.90
N GLN A 96 33.63 -27.83 12.89
CA GLN A 96 32.72 -26.95 13.63
C GLN A 96 32.16 -25.83 12.74
N VAL A 97 32.98 -25.26 11.85
CA VAL A 97 32.54 -24.26 10.88
C VAL A 97 31.51 -24.82 9.90
N PHE A 98 31.72 -26.05 9.40
CA PHE A 98 30.75 -26.72 8.53
C PHE A 98 29.45 -27.03 9.26
N ALA A 99 29.53 -27.57 10.48
CA ALA A 99 28.36 -27.86 11.31
C ALA A 99 27.56 -26.58 11.63
N LEU A 100 28.25 -25.50 12.01
CA LEU A 100 27.64 -24.20 12.31
C LEU A 100 26.87 -23.65 11.11
N ARG A 101 27.49 -23.73 9.91
CA ARG A 101 26.85 -23.29 8.67
C ARG A 101 25.59 -24.11 8.37
N GLU A 102 25.67 -25.43 8.48
CA GLU A 102 24.52 -26.30 8.25
C GLU A 102 23.40 -26.03 9.24
N GLU A 103 23.72 -25.86 10.51
CA GLU A 103 22.75 -25.53 11.57
C GLU A 103 22.07 -24.18 11.31
N CYS A 104 22.83 -23.14 10.95
CA CYS A 104 22.29 -21.84 10.56
C CYS A 104 21.30 -21.94 9.39
N LEU A 105 21.65 -22.71 8.35
CA LEU A 105 20.81 -22.90 7.17
C LEU A 105 19.56 -23.73 7.49
N GLN A 106 19.70 -24.75 8.32
CA GLN A 106 18.58 -25.60 8.78
C GLN A 106 17.60 -24.81 9.63
N ASP A 107 18.07 -24.03 10.62
CA ASP A 107 17.22 -23.17 11.44
C ASP A 107 16.49 -22.14 10.58
N PHE A 108 17.20 -21.48 9.65
CA PHE A 108 16.55 -20.55 8.74
C PHE A 108 15.47 -21.20 7.86
N LYS A 109 15.73 -22.41 7.35
CA LYS A 109 14.73 -23.20 6.62
C LYS A 109 13.52 -23.55 7.50
N GLN A 110 13.74 -23.98 8.74
CA GLN A 110 12.67 -24.26 9.69
C GLN A 110 11.83 -23.01 9.99
N ARG A 111 12.46 -21.84 10.18
CA ARG A 111 11.75 -20.56 10.37
C ARG A 111 10.88 -20.20 9.16
N LEU A 112 11.38 -20.40 7.94
CA LEU A 112 10.59 -20.18 6.72
C LEU A 112 9.38 -21.12 6.67
N ILE A 113 9.57 -22.41 6.94
CA ILE A 113 8.48 -23.40 6.98
C ILE A 113 7.46 -23.05 8.06
N ASN A 114 7.91 -22.77 9.29
CA ASN A 114 7.05 -22.39 10.41
C ASN A 114 6.21 -21.16 10.07
N LYS A 115 6.83 -20.15 9.43
CA LYS A 115 6.11 -18.97 8.96
C LYS A 115 5.01 -19.33 7.95
N ALA A 116 5.31 -20.18 6.96
CA ALA A 116 4.33 -20.64 6.00
C ALA A 116 3.17 -21.40 6.69
N ASN A 117 3.49 -22.29 7.62
CA ASN A 117 2.52 -23.07 8.38
C ASN A 117 1.60 -22.18 9.22
N ILE A 118 2.12 -21.13 9.86
CA ILE A 118 1.30 -20.18 10.63
C ILE A 118 0.31 -19.44 9.71
N ILE A 119 0.76 -19.00 8.53
CA ILE A 119 -0.12 -18.30 7.59
C ILE A 119 -1.18 -19.27 7.04
N GLN A 120 -0.78 -20.50 6.69
CA GLN A 120 -1.68 -21.55 6.22
C GLN A 120 -2.74 -21.91 7.27
N ALA A 121 -2.34 -22.13 8.53
CA ALA A 121 -3.28 -22.42 9.62
C ALA A 121 -4.28 -21.29 9.87
N ARG A 122 -3.86 -20.02 9.68
CA ARG A 122 -4.76 -18.87 9.75
C ARG A 122 -5.73 -18.83 8.58
N PHE A 123 -5.25 -19.14 7.37
CA PHE A 123 -6.08 -19.22 6.17
C PHE A 123 -7.17 -20.27 6.31
N GLU A 124 -6.81 -21.48 6.74
CA GLU A 124 -7.75 -22.58 7.00
C GLU A 124 -8.78 -22.19 8.05
N ARG A 125 -8.33 -21.60 9.17
CA ARG A 125 -9.22 -21.14 10.24
C ARG A 125 -10.23 -20.08 9.77
N GLU A 126 -9.80 -19.08 9.02
CA GLU A 126 -10.73 -18.04 8.52
C GLU A 126 -11.70 -18.62 7.48
N THR A 127 -11.24 -19.56 6.64
CA THR A 127 -12.08 -20.26 5.66
C THR A 127 -13.14 -21.12 6.34
N GLU A 128 -12.77 -21.90 7.35
CA GLU A 128 -13.71 -22.69 8.15
C GLU A 128 -14.76 -21.83 8.86
N LYS A 129 -14.36 -20.68 9.42
CA LYS A 129 -15.28 -19.75 10.07
C LYS A 129 -16.30 -19.21 9.08
N LEU A 130 -15.83 -18.79 7.89
CA LEU A 130 -16.71 -18.30 6.83
C LEU A 130 -17.69 -19.40 6.40
N GLN A 131 -17.22 -20.62 6.18
CA GLN A 131 -18.06 -21.76 5.82
C GLN A 131 -19.13 -22.07 6.88
N LYS A 132 -18.76 -22.08 8.17
CA LYS A 132 -19.71 -22.27 9.27
C LYS A 132 -20.76 -21.16 9.32
N LYS A 133 -20.36 -19.91 9.12
CA LYS A 133 -21.28 -18.77 9.10
C LYS A 133 -22.22 -18.82 7.89
N GLN A 134 -21.74 -19.24 6.72
CA GLN A 134 -22.54 -19.47 5.52
C GLN A 134 -23.59 -20.58 5.75
N GLN A 135 -23.20 -21.71 6.33
CA GLN A 135 -24.13 -22.79 6.70
C GLN A 135 -25.18 -22.32 7.70
N TRP A 136 -24.77 -21.55 8.72
CA TRP A 136 -25.68 -20.97 9.70
C TRP A 136 -26.69 -20.01 9.04
N TYR A 137 -26.24 -19.19 8.09
CA TYR A 137 -27.11 -18.26 7.36
C TYR A 137 -28.13 -19.02 6.49
N GLN A 138 -27.72 -20.08 5.80
CA GLN A 138 -28.63 -20.92 5.01
C GLN A 138 -29.76 -21.54 5.84
N LEU A 139 -29.48 -21.91 7.10
CA LEU A 139 -30.48 -22.50 7.99
C LEU A 139 -31.44 -21.46 8.59
N ASN A 140 -30.96 -20.25 8.89
CA ASN A 140 -31.73 -19.22 9.59
C ASN A 140 -32.31 -18.14 8.67
N GLN A 141 -32.19 -18.30 7.35
CA GLN A 141 -32.57 -17.31 6.34
C GLN A 141 -34.03 -16.85 6.45
N ILE A 142 -34.94 -17.73 6.87
CA ILE A 142 -36.38 -17.44 6.98
C ILE A 142 -36.72 -16.59 8.22
N SER A 143 -35.82 -16.56 9.22
CA SER A 143 -36.05 -15.93 10.51
C SER A 143 -35.28 -14.62 10.71
N MET A 144 -34.52 -14.15 9.70
CA MET A 144 -33.66 -12.96 9.84
C MET A 144 -34.35 -11.64 9.51
N SER A 145 -33.96 -10.62 10.26
CA SER A 145 -34.32 -9.23 9.97
C SER A 145 -33.37 -8.63 8.93
N LYS A 146 -33.75 -7.46 8.38
CA LYS A 146 -32.90 -6.73 7.43
C LYS A 146 -31.58 -6.24 8.05
N GLU A 147 -31.54 -6.05 9.37
CA GLU A 147 -30.33 -5.64 10.09
C GLU A 147 -29.34 -6.80 10.19
N ASP A 148 -29.83 -8.01 10.49
CA ASP A 148 -29.01 -9.23 10.54
C ASP A 148 -28.43 -9.60 9.17
N GLU A 149 -29.16 -9.34 8.09
CA GLU A 149 -28.67 -9.52 6.72
C GLU A 149 -27.50 -8.59 6.40
N GLN A 150 -27.57 -7.32 6.84
CA GLN A 150 -26.49 -6.35 6.63
C GLN A 150 -25.24 -6.73 7.43
N GLU A 151 -25.38 -7.16 8.69
CA GLU A 151 -24.27 -7.61 9.51
C GLU A 151 -23.58 -8.84 8.89
N TYR A 152 -24.38 -9.79 8.36
CA TYR A 152 -23.85 -10.95 7.65
C TYR A 152 -23.06 -10.57 6.40
N LEU A 153 -23.59 -9.66 5.58
CA LEU A 153 -22.89 -9.19 4.37
C LEU A 153 -21.56 -8.50 4.72
N GLN A 154 -21.54 -7.67 5.76
CA GLN A 154 -20.31 -7.06 6.26
C GLN A 154 -19.30 -8.12 6.72
N TYR A 155 -19.76 -9.12 7.50
CA TYR A 155 -18.91 -10.23 7.93
C TYR A 155 -18.32 -11.02 6.75
N CYS A 156 -19.12 -11.30 5.71
CA CYS A 156 -18.65 -11.99 4.51
C CYS A 156 -17.58 -11.18 3.76
N ASN A 157 -17.78 -9.87 3.62
CA ASN A 157 -16.80 -8.98 2.99
C ASN A 157 -15.48 -8.95 3.76
N ASP A 158 -15.55 -8.80 5.09
CA ASP A 158 -14.37 -8.80 5.97
C ASP A 158 -13.62 -10.14 5.93
N ALA A 159 -14.35 -11.26 5.98
CA ALA A 159 -13.76 -12.58 5.89
C ALA A 159 -13.10 -12.81 4.53
N ALA A 160 -13.76 -12.42 3.43
CA ALA A 160 -13.19 -12.51 2.09
C ALA A 160 -11.92 -11.67 1.95
N PHE A 161 -11.90 -10.46 2.49
CA PHE A 161 -10.71 -9.61 2.51
C PHE A 161 -9.55 -10.26 3.30
N ARG A 162 -9.82 -10.86 4.45
CA ARG A 162 -8.80 -11.58 5.23
C ARG A 162 -8.25 -12.79 4.49
N ILE A 163 -9.12 -13.59 3.89
CA ILE A 163 -8.75 -14.80 3.13
C ILE A 163 -7.86 -14.42 1.94
N THR A 164 -8.29 -13.47 1.11
CA THR A 164 -7.51 -12.99 -0.05
C THR A 164 -6.16 -12.39 0.36
N THR A 165 -6.10 -11.67 1.48
CA THR A 165 -4.84 -11.17 2.04
C THR A 165 -3.91 -12.31 2.45
N LEU A 166 -4.42 -13.35 3.10
CA LEU A 166 -3.63 -14.52 3.50
C LEU A 166 -3.13 -15.32 2.28
N GLU A 167 -3.94 -15.45 1.23
CA GLU A 167 -3.51 -16.04 -0.04
C GLU A 167 -2.38 -15.25 -0.70
N ALA A 168 -2.51 -13.93 -0.77
CA ALA A 168 -1.48 -13.06 -1.31
C ALA A 168 -0.17 -13.17 -0.51
N MET A 169 -0.27 -13.24 0.83
CA MET A 169 0.87 -13.47 1.71
C MET A 169 1.55 -14.82 1.46
N LEU A 170 0.78 -15.90 1.29
CA LEU A 170 1.33 -17.23 0.96
C LEU A 170 2.01 -17.24 -0.40
N SER A 171 1.39 -16.64 -1.42
CA SER A 171 1.95 -16.53 -2.77
C SER A 171 3.28 -15.77 -2.74
N LYS A 172 3.31 -14.61 -2.06
CA LYS A 172 4.53 -13.83 -1.88
C LYS A 172 5.60 -14.59 -1.09
N HIS A 173 5.21 -15.37 -0.08
CA HIS A 173 6.14 -16.20 0.68
C HIS A 173 6.76 -17.29 -0.21
N LYS A 174 5.97 -17.98 -1.04
CA LYS A 174 6.45 -18.99 -2.00
C LYS A 174 7.48 -18.41 -2.98
N GLN A 175 7.30 -17.17 -3.42
CA GLN A 175 8.24 -16.50 -4.34
C GLN A 175 9.52 -16.02 -3.62
N THR A 176 9.39 -15.44 -2.42
CA THR A 176 10.51 -14.78 -1.72
C THR A 176 11.34 -15.71 -0.85
N ALA A 177 10.78 -16.80 -0.33
CA ALA A 177 11.48 -17.78 0.50
C ALA A 177 12.75 -18.36 -0.16
N PRO A 178 12.72 -18.87 -1.41
CA PRO A 178 13.93 -19.40 -2.04
C PRO A 178 15.00 -18.32 -2.27
N GLN A 179 14.58 -17.11 -2.64
CA GLN A 179 15.50 -15.98 -2.83
C GLN A 179 16.22 -15.63 -1.53
N LYS A 180 15.49 -15.60 -0.40
CA LYS A 180 16.05 -15.34 0.93
C LYS A 180 17.00 -16.45 1.38
N TYR A 181 16.66 -17.70 1.13
CA TYR A 181 17.53 -18.84 1.43
C TYR A 181 18.84 -18.76 0.65
N MET A 182 18.76 -18.51 -0.68
CA MET A 182 19.94 -18.33 -1.52
C MET A 182 20.78 -17.10 -1.10
N ALA A 183 20.13 -16.01 -0.68
CA ALA A 183 20.83 -14.83 -0.20
C ALA A 183 21.61 -15.12 1.10
N LEU A 184 21.02 -15.85 2.04
CA LEU A 184 21.70 -16.27 3.27
C LEU A 184 22.87 -17.21 2.96
N GLU A 185 22.69 -18.18 2.06
CA GLU A 185 23.77 -19.08 1.65
C GLU A 185 24.94 -18.31 1.02
N LYS A 186 24.66 -17.33 0.15
CA LYS A 186 25.69 -16.45 -0.41
C LYS A 186 26.41 -15.65 0.67
N ARG A 187 25.66 -15.07 1.62
CA ARG A 187 26.24 -14.32 2.76
C ARG A 187 27.16 -15.18 3.61
N LEU A 188 26.74 -16.40 3.97
CA LEU A 188 27.54 -17.35 4.74
C LEU A 188 28.82 -17.80 4.01
N ARG A 189 28.79 -17.89 2.68
CA ARG A 189 30.00 -18.18 1.87
C ARG A 189 30.96 -17.00 1.80
N SER A 190 30.45 -15.77 1.75
CA SER A 190 31.27 -14.55 1.66
C SER A 190 31.77 -14.04 3.02
N ASP A 191 31.26 -14.59 4.12
CA ASP A 191 31.54 -14.07 5.46
C ASP A 191 33.00 -14.36 5.87
N PRO A 192 33.80 -13.34 6.20
CA PRO A 192 35.20 -13.51 6.58
C PRO A 192 35.40 -14.51 7.75
N ARG A 193 34.42 -14.67 8.65
CA ARG A 193 34.51 -15.61 9.79
C ARG A 193 34.46 -17.08 9.38
N LEU A 194 33.87 -17.38 8.23
CA LEU A 194 33.67 -18.74 7.72
C LEU A 194 34.48 -19.01 6.44
N ASN A 195 34.85 -17.95 5.71
CA ASN A 195 35.44 -18.04 4.39
C ASN A 195 36.84 -18.67 4.37
N GLU A 196 37.64 -18.44 5.41
CA GLU A 196 39.01 -18.99 5.53
C GLU A 196 39.01 -20.53 5.52
N PHE A 197 37.97 -21.17 6.06
CA PHE A 197 37.87 -22.64 6.17
C PHE A 197 37.06 -23.29 5.03
N LEU A 198 36.31 -22.49 4.27
CA LEU A 198 35.44 -22.95 3.17
C LEU A 198 36.14 -22.94 1.80
N HIS A 199 37.20 -22.15 1.62
CA HIS A 199 37.97 -22.07 0.37
C HIS A 199 39.19 -23.00 0.29
N THR A 200 39.69 -23.53 1.41
CA THR A 200 40.74 -24.55 1.40
C THR A 200 40.12 -25.93 1.16
N GLY A 201 39.73 -26.20 -0.08
CA GLY A 201 39.51 -27.56 -0.59
C GLY A 201 40.82 -28.32 -0.64
#